data_AF-A0A656K587-F1
#
_entry.id   AF-A0A656K587-F1
#
_cell.length_a   1.000
_cell.length_b   1.000
_cell.length_c   1.000
_cell.angle_alpha   90.00
_cell.angle_beta   90.00
_cell.angle_gamma   90.00
#
_symmetry.space_group_name_H-M   'P 1'
#
loop_
_entity.id
_entity.type
_entity.pdbx_description
1 polymer ?
#
loop_
_entity_poly.entity_id
_entity_poly.type
_entity_poly.pdbx_seq_one_letter_code
_entity_poly.pdbx_strand_id
1 'polypeptide(L)'
;MQLIEKYMPAYEFGETHHIDVTASPERAMSVVLDQRPEEDGFFRFAIRLREFPMRLLGQRPEANPAPFGLDNFTLLERRGNSEVAYGLAGKLWRANYG
;
A
#
# COMPACT_ATOMS: atom_id res chain seq x y z
N MET A 1 7.25 10.88 18.60
CA MET A 1 6.08 11.06 17.73
C MET A 1 6.30 10.24 16.49
N GLN A 2 5.48 9.21 16.28
CA GLN A 2 5.54 8.36 15.09
C GLN A 2 5.16 9.16 13.84
N LEU A 3 5.59 8.72 12.66
CA LEU A 3 5.21 9.35 11.39
C LEU A 3 3.70 9.32 11.18
N ILE A 4 3.02 8.25 11.59
CA ILE A 4 1.56 8.17 11.44
C ILE A 4 0.84 9.26 12.24
N GLU A 5 1.30 9.57 13.46
CA GLU A 5 0.75 10.65 14.30
C GLU A 5 1.00 12.03 13.66
N LYS A 6 2.10 12.19 12.94
CA LYS A 6 2.44 13.44 12.24
C LYS A 6 1.54 13.68 11.03
N TYR A 7 1.30 12.65 10.20
CA TYR A 7 0.59 12.79 8.93
C TYR A 7 -0.92 12.55 9.03
N MET A 8 -1.36 11.74 10.00
CA MET A 8 -2.74 11.36 10.26
C MET A 8 -3.04 11.44 11.76
N PRO A 9 -3.02 12.64 12.37
CA PRO A 9 -3.27 12.81 13.81
C PRO A 9 -4.72 12.46 14.21
N ALA A 10 -5.65 12.46 13.26
CA ALA A 10 -7.05 12.08 13.45
C ALA A 10 -7.47 11.14 12.31
N TYR A 11 -8.12 10.03 12.65
CA TYR A 11 -8.61 9.03 11.70
C TYR A 11 -9.88 8.37 12.24
N GLU A 12 -10.74 7.91 11.33
CA GLU A 12 -11.96 7.19 11.66
C GLU A 12 -11.74 5.67 11.73
N PHE A 13 -10.67 5.19 11.09
CA PHE A 13 -10.27 3.78 11.08
C PHE A 13 -8.74 3.66 11.11
N GLY A 14 -8.24 2.71 11.88
CA GLY A 14 -6.82 2.39 11.98
C GLY A 14 -6.63 0.92 12.32
N GLU A 15 -5.67 0.29 11.66
CA GLU A 15 -5.29 -1.10 11.88
C GLU A 15 -3.78 -1.18 12.01
N THR A 16 -3.31 -1.96 13.00
CA THR A 16 -1.89 -2.14 13.30
C THR A 16 -1.58 -3.62 13.38
N HIS A 17 -0.57 -4.03 12.62
CA HIS A 17 -0.03 -5.39 12.67
C HIS A 17 1.40 -5.38 13.21
N HIS A 18 1.74 -6.41 13.97
CA HIS A 18 3.09 -6.60 14.50
C HIS A 18 3.56 -8.02 14.24
N ILE A 19 4.83 -8.16 13.88
CA ILE A 19 5.51 -9.43 13.75
C ILE A 19 6.97 -9.28 14.18
N ASP A 20 7.45 -10.21 14.98
CA ASP A 20 8.86 -10.28 15.38
C ASP A 20 9.68 -10.93 14.27
N VAL A 21 10.78 -10.27 13.87
CA VAL A 21 11.70 -10.79 12.87
C VAL A 21 13.11 -10.87 13.42
N THR A 22 13.81 -11.97 13.15
CA THR A 22 15.21 -12.16 13.55
C THR A 22 16.14 -11.52 12.50
N ALA A 23 16.16 -10.18 12.44
CA ALA A 23 17.02 -9.41 11.53
C ALA A 23 17.46 -8.09 12.18
N SER A 24 18.57 -7.50 11.71
CA SER A 24 18.93 -6.15 12.13
C SER A 24 17.94 -5.12 11.55
N PRO A 25 17.72 -3.97 12.22
CA PRO A 25 16.84 -2.91 11.71
C PRO A 25 17.20 -2.46 10.28
N GLU A 26 18.49 -2.36 9.97
CA GLU A 26 19.00 -2.01 8.63
C GLU A 26 18.51 -3.02 7.59
N ARG A 27 18.65 -4.31 7.91
CA ARG A 27 18.29 -5.39 6.99
C ARG A 27 16.78 -5.45 6.81
N ALA A 28 16.02 -5.39 7.91
CA ALA A 28 14.57 -5.35 7.87
C ALA A 28 14.07 -4.17 7.02
N MET A 29 14.58 -2.96 7.26
CA MET A 29 14.18 -1.78 6.50
C MET A 29 14.55 -1.88 5.01
N SER A 30 15.72 -2.41 4.66
CA SER A 30 16.07 -2.61 3.24
C SER A 30 15.06 -3.51 2.53
N VAL A 31 14.65 -4.61 3.16
CA VAL A 31 13.66 -5.53 2.61
C VAL A 31 12.29 -4.88 2.48
N VAL A 32 11.86 -4.09 3.48
CA VAL A 32 10.59 -3.36 3.43
C VAL A 32 10.53 -2.38 2.26
N LEU A 33 11.65 -1.71 1.96
CA LEU A 33 11.72 -0.73 0.86
C LEU A 33 11.84 -1.39 -0.52
N ASP A 34 12.47 -2.55 -0.58
CA ASP A 34 12.63 -3.32 -1.82
C ASP A 34 11.39 -4.19 -2.11
N GLN A 35 10.55 -4.47 -1.12
CA GLN A 35 9.34 -5.27 -1.30
C GLN A 35 8.40 -4.62 -2.32
N ARG A 36 7.91 -5.43 -3.26
CA ARG A 36 6.95 -5.04 -4.28
C ARG A 36 5.73 -5.97 -4.17
N PRO A 37 4.61 -5.54 -3.56
CA PRO A 37 3.43 -6.37 -3.39
C PRO A 37 2.90 -6.94 -4.72
N GLU A 38 3.07 -6.20 -5.81
CA GLU A 38 2.74 -6.63 -7.17
C GLU A 38 3.52 -7.87 -7.65
N GLU A 39 4.61 -8.26 -7.00
CA GLU A 39 5.33 -9.51 -7.29
C GLU A 39 4.77 -10.71 -6.51
N ASP A 40 3.98 -10.47 -5.45
CA ASP A 40 3.36 -11.50 -4.63
C ASP A 40 2.09 -12.07 -5.31
N GLY A 41 2.07 -13.39 -5.51
CA GLY A 41 0.95 -14.08 -6.16
C GLY A 41 -0.39 -13.94 -5.42
N PHE A 42 -0.37 -13.92 -4.09
CA PHE A 42 -1.57 -13.73 -3.27
C PHE A 42 -2.08 -12.29 -3.40
N PHE A 43 -1.20 -11.30 -3.32
CA PHE A 43 -1.59 -9.90 -3.48
C PHE A 43 -2.19 -9.64 -4.87
N ARG A 44 -1.53 -10.12 -5.93
CA ARG A 44 -2.05 -10.02 -7.30
C ARG A 44 -3.41 -10.70 -7.46
N PHE A 45 -3.64 -11.83 -6.79
CA PHE A 45 -4.93 -12.51 -6.82
C PHE A 45 -6.01 -11.69 -6.11
N ALA A 46 -5.71 -11.16 -4.92
CA ALA A 46 -6.65 -10.32 -4.16
C ALA A 46 -7.03 -9.04 -4.91
N ILE A 47 -6.06 -8.36 -5.53
CA ILE A 47 -6.32 -7.19 -6.38
C ILE A 47 -7.18 -7.56 -7.59
N ARG A 48 -6.88 -8.66 -8.28
CA ARG A 48 -7.72 -9.13 -9.39
C ARG A 48 -9.13 -9.47 -8.95
N LEU A 49 -9.31 -10.11 -7.81
CA LEU A 49 -10.64 -10.43 -7.27
C LEU A 49 -11.44 -9.16 -6.96
N ARG A 50 -10.78 -8.12 -6.41
CA ARG A 50 -11.38 -6.81 -6.17
C ARG A 50 -11.79 -6.10 -7.48
N GLU A 51 -10.96 -6.16 -8.51
CA GLU A 51 -11.23 -5.52 -9.82
C GLU A 51 -12.19 -6.30 -10.72
N PHE A 52 -12.34 -7.62 -10.50
CA PHE A 52 -13.05 -8.53 -11.40
C PHE A 52 -14.53 -8.14 -11.68
N PRO A 53 -15.35 -7.78 -10.67
CA PRO A 53 -16.75 -7.39 -10.91
C PRO A 53 -16.89 -6.22 -11.89
N MET A 54 -15.94 -5.29 -11.88
CA MET A 54 -15.96 -4.11 -12.76
C MET A 54 -15.52 -4.41 -14.18
N ARG A 55 -14.52 -5.28 -14.33
CA ARG A 55 -14.10 -5.78 -15.65
C ARG A 55 -15.24 -6.52 -16.37
N LEU A 56 -16.07 -7.25 -15.63
CA LEU A 56 -17.27 -7.89 -16.16
C LEU A 56 -18.36 -6.90 -16.60
N LEU A 57 -18.50 -5.77 -15.90
CA LEU A 57 -19.50 -4.74 -16.21
C LEU A 57 -19.07 -3.75 -17.32
N GLY A 58 -17.92 -3.96 -17.94
CA GLY A 58 -17.46 -3.17 -19.10
C GLY A 58 -17.08 -1.72 -18.78
N GLN A 59 -17.03 -1.34 -17.50
CA GLN A 59 -16.53 -0.03 -17.10
C GLN A 59 -15.01 -0.06 -17.10
N ARG A 60 -14.42 0.42 -18.19
CA ARG A 60 -12.96 0.58 -18.27
C ARG A 60 -12.52 1.65 -17.26
N PRO A 61 -11.48 1.40 -16.45
CA PRO A 61 -10.86 2.45 -15.65
C PRO A 61 -10.41 3.59 -16.56
N GLU A 62 -10.75 4.84 -16.22
CA GLU A 62 -10.45 6.00 -17.07
C GLU A 62 -8.95 6.31 -17.18
N ALA A 63 -8.12 5.80 -16.27
CA ALA A 63 -6.67 5.95 -16.34
C ALA A 63 -5.96 5.04 -15.32
N ASN A 64 -5.70 3.77 -15.67
CA ASN A 64 -4.50 3.06 -15.18
C ASN A 64 -4.30 1.73 -15.94
N PRO A 65 -3.22 1.57 -16.73
CA PRO A 65 -2.85 0.28 -17.29
C PRO A 65 -2.05 -0.60 -16.32
N ALA A 66 -1.56 -0.05 -15.19
CA ALA A 66 -0.75 -0.76 -14.22
C ALA A 66 -1.61 -1.33 -13.08
N PRO A 67 -1.36 -2.56 -12.60
CA PRO A 67 -2.01 -3.11 -11.42
C PRO A 67 -1.81 -2.22 -10.19
N PHE A 68 -2.80 -2.18 -9.29
CA PHE A 68 -2.62 -1.54 -7.99
C PHE A 68 -1.46 -2.20 -7.22
N GLY A 69 -0.56 -1.37 -6.68
CA GLY A 69 0.72 -1.75 -6.08
C GLY A 69 1.38 -0.58 -5.34
N LEU A 70 2.57 -0.77 -4.78
CA LEU A 70 3.25 0.25 -3.98
C LEU A 70 3.58 1.52 -4.78
N ASP A 71 3.74 1.43 -6.09
CA ASP A 71 4.00 2.58 -6.97
C ASP A 71 2.87 3.63 -6.97
N ASN A 72 1.67 3.26 -6.51
CA ASN A 72 0.55 4.19 -6.37
C ASN A 72 0.68 5.06 -5.11
N PHE A 73 1.52 4.65 -4.17
CA PHE A 73 1.74 5.37 -2.93
C PHE A 73 2.88 6.38 -3.08
N THR A 74 2.67 7.57 -2.51
CA THR A 74 3.70 8.59 -2.40
C THR A 74 4.52 8.35 -1.13
N LEU A 75 5.84 8.24 -1.25
CA LEU A 75 6.73 8.25 -0.10
C LEU A 75 6.67 9.62 0.60
N LEU A 76 6.21 9.67 1.85
CA LEU A 76 6.04 10.91 2.61
C LEU A 76 7.31 11.26 3.41
N GLU A 77 7.84 10.30 4.17
CA GLU A 77 9.03 10.47 4.99
C GLU A 77 9.62 9.09 5.32
N ARG A 78 10.95 9.06 5.48
CA ARG A 78 11.69 7.93 6.04
C ARG A 78 12.61 8.42 7.15
N ARG A 79 12.56 7.76 8.31
CA ARG A 79 13.45 8.02 9.44
C ARG A 79 14.43 6.87 9.60
N GLY A 80 15.59 7.02 8.95
CA GLY A 80 16.67 6.04 9.02
C GLY A 80 16.17 4.61 8.74
N ASN A 81 16.37 3.72 9.71
CA ASN A 81 15.95 2.32 9.65
C ASN A 81 14.80 1.99 10.60
N SER A 82 14.19 3.00 11.23
CA SER A 82 13.14 2.78 12.24
C SER A 82 11.74 2.90 11.67
N GLU A 83 11.53 3.77 10.68
CA GLU A 83 10.18 4.10 10.22
C GLU A 83 10.17 4.62 8.78
N VAL A 84 9.13 4.26 8.03
CA VAL A 84 8.82 4.82 6.71
C VAL A 84 7.32 5.04 6.60
N ALA A 85 6.91 6.16 6.01
CA ALA A 85 5.51 6.50 5.82
C ALA A 85 5.21 6.68 4.32
N TYR A 86 4.16 6.00 3.88
CA TYR A 86 3.61 6.10 2.54
C TYR A 86 2.19 6.69 2.62
N GLY A 87 1.86 7.54 1.67
CA GLY A 87 0.56 8.19 1.56
C GLY A 87 -0.14 7.79 0.27
N LEU A 88 -1.43 7.52 0.35
CA LEU A 88 -2.28 7.31 -0.80
C LEU A 88 -3.55 8.13 -0.62
N ALA A 89 -3.87 8.97 -1.59
CA ALA A 89 -5.06 9.80 -1.59
C ALA A 89 -5.93 9.45 -2.80
N GLY A 90 -7.22 9.24 -2.56
CA GLY A 90 -8.14 8.92 -3.62
C GLY A 90 -9.45 8.32 -3.14
N LYS A 91 -10.30 7.96 -4.08
CA LYS A 91 -11.59 7.34 -3.80
C LYS A 91 -11.42 5.83 -3.85
N LEU A 92 -10.71 5.27 -2.87
CA LEU A 92 -10.41 3.82 -2.77
C LEU A 92 -11.66 2.93 -2.77
N TRP A 93 -12.78 3.49 -2.32
CA TRP A 93 -14.11 2.87 -2.33
C TRP A 93 -14.77 2.86 -3.70
N ARG A 94 -14.33 3.71 -4.64
CA ARG A 94 -14.87 3.69 -6.00
C ARG A 94 -14.32 2.47 -6.72
N ALA A 95 -15.22 1.78 -7.38
CA ALA A 95 -14.91 0.58 -8.11
C ALA A 95 -13.99 0.83 -9.34
N ASN A 96 -13.81 2.09 -9.75
CA ASN A 96 -12.88 2.49 -10.81
C ASN A 96 -11.53 3.06 -10.29
N TYR A 97 -11.19 2.85 -9.02
CA TYR A 97 -9.90 3.27 -8.44
C TYR A 97 -8.95 2.07 -8.30
N GLY A 98 -7.93 2.04 -9.15
CA GLY A 98 -7.03 0.90 -9.36
C GLY A 98 -6.85 0.69 -10.84
#